data_AF-A0A954PNE3-F1
#
_entry.id   AF-A0A954PNE3-F1
#
_cell.length_a   1.000
_cell.length_b   1.000
_cell.length_c   1.000
_cell.angle_alpha   90.00
_cell.angle_beta   90.00
_cell.angle_gamma   90.00
#
_symmetry.space_group_name_H-M   'P 1'
#
loop_
_entity.id
_entity.type
_entity.pdbx_description
1 polymer ?
#
loop_
_entity_poly.entity_id
_entity_poly.type
_entity_poly.pdbx_seq_one_letter_code
_entity_poly.pdbx_strand_id
1 'polypeptide(L)'
;MPAPAALFPASDRRTFLGRSIAACSLGAMAGRAAVSLAGGAVDVPQEFGSRLELFVDGQLIEEFKGQVRQELHHPSPREVVLYHDASWEGTGCVYHSVFQDGDRYRMYYKGSHLEVSEGKLNASRHPIFCCYAE
;
A
#
# COMPACT_ATOMS: atom_id res chain seq x y z
N MET A 1 -7.89 23.98 35.86
CA MET A 1 -7.53 24.64 34.58
C MET A 1 -6.20 24.08 34.10
N PRO A 2 -6.15 23.28 33.03
CA PRO A 2 -4.90 22.95 32.36
C PRO A 2 -4.63 23.89 31.17
N ALA A 3 -3.36 24.18 30.93
CA ALA A 3 -2.82 25.06 29.89
C ALA A 3 -2.99 24.48 28.46
N PRO A 4 -2.98 25.32 27.39
CA PRO A 4 -3.14 24.86 26.02
C PRO A 4 -1.85 24.25 25.44
N ALA A 5 -2.03 23.19 24.66
CA ALA A 5 -0.99 22.54 23.87
C ALA A 5 -0.45 23.48 22.78
N ALA A 6 0.87 23.53 22.63
CA ALA A 6 1.55 24.28 21.59
C ALA A 6 1.32 23.64 20.21
N LEU A 7 0.81 24.44 19.28
CA LEU A 7 0.70 24.14 17.85
C LEU A 7 2.09 24.14 17.22
N PHE A 8 2.50 23.01 16.65
CA PHE A 8 3.68 22.94 15.78
C PHE A 8 3.37 23.58 14.42
N PRO A 9 4.27 24.40 13.84
CA PRO A 9 4.06 24.98 12.52
C PRO A 9 4.32 23.95 11.41
N ALA A 10 3.47 23.94 10.39
CA ALA A 10 3.63 23.13 9.19
C ALA A 10 4.85 23.61 8.39
N SER A 11 5.88 22.78 8.25
CA SER A 11 6.98 23.03 7.33
C SER A 11 6.65 22.49 5.93
N ASP A 12 6.64 23.42 4.97
CA ASP A 12 6.28 23.22 3.56
C ASP A 12 7.37 22.42 2.82
N ARG A 13 6.93 21.53 1.91
CA ARG A 13 7.71 20.43 1.30
C ARG A 13 8.69 20.88 0.22
N ARG A 14 8.94 22.18 0.06
CA ARG A 14 9.56 22.76 -1.14
C ARG A 14 11.00 23.23 -0.98
N THR A 15 11.62 23.05 0.18
CA THR A 15 12.93 23.67 0.49
C THR A 15 14.05 22.66 0.75
N PHE A 16 14.08 21.53 0.04
CA PHE A 16 15.14 20.55 0.22
C PHE A 16 15.64 19.94 -1.09
N LEU A 17 16.01 20.77 -2.07
CA LEU A 17 16.93 20.30 -3.11
C LEU A 17 17.79 21.44 -3.64
N GLY A 18 18.94 21.61 -3.02
CA GLY A 18 20.01 22.45 -3.52
C GLY A 18 21.32 22.03 -2.87
N ARG A 19 22.37 21.88 -3.71
CA ARG A 19 23.80 21.64 -3.39
C ARG A 19 24.18 20.16 -3.30
N SER A 20 25.21 19.61 -3.94
CA SER A 20 26.31 20.15 -4.76
C SER A 20 27.02 19.00 -5.52
N ILE A 21 27.71 19.35 -6.60
CA ILE A 21 28.69 18.57 -7.39
C ILE A 21 30.04 18.49 -6.65
N ALA A 22 30.77 17.37 -6.75
CA ALA A 22 32.25 17.38 -6.86
C ALA A 22 32.81 16.02 -7.33
N ALA A 23 33.65 16.07 -8.37
CA ALA A 23 34.47 14.98 -8.89
C ALA A 23 35.88 15.03 -8.27
N CYS A 24 36.57 13.88 -8.15
CA CYS A 24 38.03 13.81 -8.02
C CYS A 24 38.56 12.44 -8.50
N SER A 25 39.62 12.49 -9.29
CA SER A 25 40.30 11.36 -9.95
C SER A 25 41.68 11.07 -9.35
N LEU A 26 42.22 9.89 -9.72
CA LEU A 26 43.62 9.37 -9.69
C LEU A 26 44.04 8.39 -8.59
N GLY A 27 44.66 7.28 -9.03
CA GLY A 27 45.74 6.60 -8.30
C GLY A 27 45.74 5.07 -8.36
N ALA A 28 46.65 4.48 -9.15
CA ALA A 28 46.86 3.03 -9.28
C ALA A 28 47.89 2.47 -8.28
N MET A 29 47.70 1.22 -7.81
CA MET A 29 48.64 0.07 -7.93
C MET A 29 48.53 -0.97 -6.80
N ALA A 30 48.36 -2.23 -7.25
CA ALA A 30 48.95 -3.49 -6.76
C ALA A 30 48.80 -3.94 -5.30
N GLY A 31 48.01 -5.00 -5.11
CA GLY A 31 48.08 -5.91 -3.98
C GLY A 31 46.91 -6.89 -3.96
N ARG A 32 47.05 -8.08 -4.56
CA ARG A 32 46.03 -9.14 -4.45
C ARG A 32 46.12 -9.77 -3.05
N ALA A 33 45.45 -9.16 -2.08
CA ALA A 33 45.01 -9.86 -0.89
C ALA A 33 43.68 -10.57 -1.24
N ALA A 34 43.63 -11.89 -1.05
CA ALA A 34 42.38 -12.64 -1.15
C ALA A 34 41.46 -12.22 0.00
N VAL A 35 40.56 -11.27 -0.29
CA VAL A 35 39.46 -10.89 0.61
C VAL A 35 38.42 -11.99 0.54
N SER A 36 38.03 -12.47 1.72
CA SER A 36 36.91 -13.38 1.95
C SER A 36 35.68 -12.95 1.15
N LEU A 37 35.02 -13.88 0.45
CA LEU A 37 33.70 -13.68 -0.14
C LEU A 37 32.66 -13.56 1.00
N ALA A 38 32.67 -12.41 1.69
CA ALA A 38 31.41 -11.84 2.11
C ALA A 38 30.70 -11.51 0.80
N GLY A 39 29.65 -12.26 0.49
CA GLY A 39 28.74 -11.96 -0.62
C GLY A 39 28.03 -10.64 -0.34
N GLY A 40 28.73 -9.52 -0.52
CA GLY A 40 28.13 -8.23 -0.74
C GLY A 40 27.58 -8.28 -2.16
N ALA A 41 26.25 -8.31 -2.28
CA ALA A 41 25.61 -8.07 -3.55
C ALA A 41 26.16 -6.75 -4.10
N VAL A 42 26.70 -6.79 -5.31
CA VAL A 42 27.03 -5.57 -6.03
C VAL A 42 25.70 -4.93 -6.38
N ASP A 43 25.41 -3.78 -5.78
CA ASP A 43 24.25 -2.96 -6.11
C ASP A 43 24.48 -2.33 -7.49
N VAL A 44 24.24 -3.13 -8.53
CA VAL A 44 24.24 -2.65 -9.91
C VAL A 44 22.91 -1.96 -10.12
N PRO A 45 22.88 -0.65 -10.43
CA PRO A 45 21.62 0.04 -10.70
C PRO A 45 20.83 -0.70 -11.77
N GLN A 46 19.67 -1.22 -11.38
CA GLN A 46 18.81 -1.97 -12.30
C GLN A 46 18.03 -0.99 -13.17
N GLU A 47 18.18 -1.09 -14.49
CA GLU A 47 17.43 -0.31 -15.46
C GLU A 47 16.01 -0.88 -15.62
N PHE A 48 15.01 -0.10 -15.21
CA PHE A 48 13.60 -0.50 -15.26
C PHE A 48 12.85 0.07 -16.48
N GLY A 49 13.33 1.17 -17.07
CA GLY A 49 12.70 1.83 -18.21
C GLY A 49 11.21 2.10 -17.96
N SER A 50 10.34 1.63 -18.87
CA SER A 50 8.88 1.75 -18.78
C SER A 50 8.16 0.46 -18.34
N ARG A 51 8.90 -0.54 -17.84
CA ARG A 51 8.33 -1.82 -17.41
C ARG A 51 7.57 -1.65 -16.10
N LEU A 52 6.40 -2.28 -15.99
CA LEU A 52 5.69 -2.40 -14.71
C LEU A 52 6.38 -3.46 -13.86
N GLU A 53 6.80 -3.07 -12.65
CA GLU A 53 7.42 -3.96 -11.67
C GLU A 53 6.48 -4.24 -10.50
N LEU A 54 6.59 -5.44 -9.95
CA LEU A 54 5.87 -5.81 -8.73
C LEU A 54 6.61 -5.27 -7.50
N PHE A 55 5.88 -4.62 -6.60
CA PHE A 55 6.44 -4.13 -5.33
C PHE A 55 6.36 -5.20 -4.23
N VAL A 56 7.09 -6.30 -4.41
CA VAL A 56 6.99 -7.51 -3.56
C VAL A 56 8.30 -7.90 -2.87
N ASP A 57 9.40 -7.24 -3.23
CA ASP A 57 10.73 -7.47 -2.66
C ASP A 57 11.42 -6.13 -2.32
N GLY A 58 12.71 -6.21 -1.99
CA GLY A 58 13.54 -5.06 -1.65
C GLY A 58 14.24 -4.38 -2.82
N GLN A 59 14.09 -4.84 -4.07
CA GLN A 59 14.85 -4.29 -5.22
C GLN A 59 14.44 -2.84 -5.55
N LEU A 60 13.19 -2.48 -5.21
CA LEU A 60 12.65 -1.14 -5.42
C LEU A 60 12.70 -0.27 -4.14
N ILE A 61 13.41 -0.72 -3.11
CA ILE A 61 13.45 -0.06 -1.79
C ILE A 61 14.88 0.36 -1.49
N GLU A 62 15.11 1.68 -1.46
CA GLU A 62 16.41 2.24 -1.07
C GLU A 62 16.68 2.02 0.43
N GLU A 63 15.72 2.35 1.29
CA GLU A 63 15.87 2.21 2.74
C GLU A 63 14.54 2.05 3.48
N PHE A 64 14.59 1.38 4.63
CA PHE A 64 13.53 1.39 5.64
C PHE A 64 13.95 2.26 6.82
N LYS A 65 13.06 3.13 7.31
CA LYS A 65 13.28 3.96 8.50
C LYS A 65 12.36 3.54 9.64
N GLY A 66 12.90 3.45 10.86
CA GLY A 66 12.13 3.07 12.04
C GLY A 66 11.75 1.59 12.04
N GLN A 67 10.53 1.27 12.46
CA GLN A 67 10.03 -0.11 12.59
C GLN A 67 9.20 -0.55 11.38
N VAL A 68 9.65 -0.18 10.17
CA VAL A 68 8.96 -0.54 8.92
C VAL A 68 9.55 -1.84 8.38
N ARG A 69 8.68 -2.77 7.99
CA ARG A 69 9.05 -4.00 7.28
C ARG A 69 8.03 -4.32 6.19
N GLN A 70 8.48 -4.97 5.13
CA GLN A 70 7.60 -5.53 4.11
C GLN A 70 7.08 -6.88 4.60
N GLU A 71 5.76 -7.04 4.63
CA GLU A 71 5.11 -8.28 5.06
C GLU A 71 4.06 -8.68 4.05
N LEU A 72 4.08 -9.96 3.68
CA LEU A 72 2.93 -10.54 3.01
C LEU A 72 1.83 -10.77 4.03
N HIS A 73 0.64 -10.23 3.77
CA HIS A 73 -0.50 -10.47 4.65
C HIS A 73 -0.92 -11.93 4.55
N HIS A 74 -0.99 -12.61 5.70
CA HIS A 74 -1.46 -13.99 5.81
C HIS A 74 -2.87 -14.00 6.41
N PRO A 75 -3.93 -13.85 5.58
CA PRO A 75 -5.29 -13.89 6.08
C PRO A 75 -5.53 -15.24 6.77
N SER A 76 -5.91 -15.19 8.04
CA SER A 76 -6.36 -16.36 8.78
C SER A 76 -7.87 -16.44 8.60
N PRO A 77 -8.42 -17.59 8.16
CA PRO A 77 -9.86 -17.79 8.15
C PRO A 77 -10.45 -17.51 9.54
N ARG A 78 -11.55 -16.77 9.57
CA ARG A 78 -12.31 -16.42 10.77
C ARG A 78 -13.77 -16.79 10.55
N GLU A 79 -14.56 -16.55 11.59
CA GLU A 79 -16.00 -16.71 11.60
C GLU A 79 -16.66 -15.81 10.54
N VAL A 80 -17.80 -16.25 10.03
CA VAL A 80 -18.62 -15.42 9.12
C VAL A 80 -19.33 -14.35 9.96
N VAL A 81 -19.00 -13.09 9.71
CA VAL A 81 -19.55 -11.94 10.46
C VAL A 81 -20.67 -11.20 9.72
N LEU A 82 -20.85 -11.47 8.42
CA LEU A 82 -21.86 -10.81 7.59
C LEU A 82 -22.32 -11.75 6.48
N TYR A 83 -23.64 -11.82 6.29
CA TYR A 83 -24.28 -12.42 5.12
C TYR A 83 -24.87 -11.31 4.26
N HIS A 84 -24.80 -11.47 2.94
CA HIS A 84 -25.45 -10.58 1.98
C HIS A 84 -26.76 -11.20 1.47
N ASP A 85 -27.78 -11.24 2.33
CA ASP A 85 -29.08 -11.88 2.09
C ASP A 85 -30.26 -10.91 1.95
N ALA A 86 -30.03 -9.61 2.12
CA ALA A 86 -31.04 -8.60 1.96
C ALA A 86 -31.39 -8.39 0.47
N SER A 87 -32.66 -8.08 0.21
CA SER A 87 -33.20 -8.03 -1.16
C SER A 87 -32.56 -6.95 -2.05
N TRP A 88 -31.93 -5.94 -1.46
CA TRP A 88 -31.25 -4.84 -2.16
C TRP A 88 -29.75 -5.12 -2.43
N GLU A 89 -29.17 -6.15 -1.82
CA GLU A 89 -27.73 -6.43 -1.90
C GLU A 89 -27.33 -7.06 -3.25
N GLY A 90 -28.21 -7.90 -3.80
CA GLY A 90 -27.98 -8.61 -5.05
C GLY A 90 -26.77 -9.55 -5.00
N THR A 91 -26.24 -9.91 -6.17
CA THR A 91 -25.09 -10.82 -6.30
C THR A 91 -23.73 -10.13 -6.19
N GLY A 92 -23.70 -8.79 -6.10
CA GLY A 92 -22.50 -7.98 -6.13
C GLY A 92 -22.42 -7.02 -4.95
N CYS A 93 -21.87 -7.51 -3.83
CA CYS A 93 -21.55 -6.70 -2.65
C CYS A 93 -20.04 -6.43 -2.55
N VAL A 94 -19.64 -5.15 -2.57
CA VAL A 94 -18.23 -4.75 -2.63
C VAL A 94 -17.96 -3.44 -1.86
N TYR A 95 -16.68 -3.10 -1.70
CA TYR A 95 -16.21 -1.83 -1.12
C TYR A 95 -16.66 -1.59 0.32
N HIS A 96 -16.56 -2.62 1.16
CA HIS A 96 -16.81 -2.51 2.60
C HIS A 96 -15.83 -1.54 3.26
N SER A 97 -16.36 -0.47 3.81
CA SER A 97 -15.64 0.51 4.61
C SER A 97 -16.10 0.40 6.05
N VAL A 98 -15.20 -0.03 6.94
CA VAL A 98 -15.49 -0.26 8.36
C VAL A 98 -14.75 0.79 9.19
N PHE A 99 -15.46 1.43 10.12
CA PHE A 99 -14.87 2.34 11.09
C PHE A 99 -15.55 2.21 12.44
N GLN A 100 -14.81 2.54 13.50
CA GLN A 100 -15.35 2.57 14.86
C GLN A 100 -16.01 3.94 15.11
N ASP A 101 -17.25 3.91 15.61
CA ASP A 101 -18.01 5.07 16.07
C ASP A 101 -18.48 4.81 17.52
N GLY A 102 -17.72 5.36 18.47
CA GLY A 102 -17.94 5.10 19.90
C GLY A 102 -17.70 3.64 20.27
N ASP A 103 -18.75 2.98 20.78
CA ASP A 103 -18.78 1.57 21.18
C ASP A 103 -19.17 0.62 20.05
N ARG A 104 -19.46 1.13 18.84
CA ARG A 104 -19.89 0.34 17.69
C ARG A 104 -18.91 0.39 16.53
N TYR A 105 -18.95 -0.64 15.71
CA TYR A 105 -18.36 -0.60 14.37
C TYR A 105 -19.48 -0.35 13.37
N ARG A 106 -19.25 0.57 12.44
CA ARG A 106 -20.17 0.85 11.34
C ARG A 106 -19.53 0.43 10.05
N MET A 107 -20.32 -0.19 9.18
CA MET A 107 -19.91 -0.62 7.86
C MET A 107 -20.82 -0.03 6.81
N TYR A 108 -20.23 0.63 5.82
CA TYR A 108 -20.91 1.00 4.58
C TYR A 108 -20.32 0.19 3.42
N TYR A 109 -21.19 -0.27 2.53
CA TYR A 109 -20.78 -1.07 1.37
C TYR A 109 -21.72 -0.85 0.19
N LYS A 110 -21.27 -1.24 -0.99
CA LYS A 110 -22.04 -1.15 -2.23
C LYS A 110 -22.80 -2.45 -2.47
N GLY A 111 -24.11 -2.36 -2.65
CA GLY A 111 -24.97 -3.47 -3.11
C GLY A 111 -25.37 -3.28 -4.59
N SER A 112 -25.32 -4.36 -5.36
CA SER A 112 -25.66 -4.37 -6.79
C SER A 112 -26.00 -5.77 -7.26
N HIS A 113 -26.79 -5.89 -8.32
CA HIS A 113 -27.08 -7.18 -8.93
C HIS A 113 -26.32 -7.34 -10.24
N LEU A 114 -25.39 -8.29 -10.28
CA LEU A 114 -24.58 -8.61 -11.45
C LEU A 114 -25.05 -9.94 -12.05
N GLU A 115 -25.47 -9.89 -13.31
CA GLU A 115 -25.87 -11.05 -14.10
C GLU A 115 -25.01 -11.13 -15.35
N VAL A 116 -24.55 -12.34 -15.70
CA VAL A 116 -23.82 -12.57 -16.96
C VAL A 116 -24.74 -13.32 -17.90
N SER A 117 -25.04 -12.73 -19.05
CA SER A 117 -25.83 -13.34 -20.12
C SER A 117 -25.18 -13.07 -21.46
N GLU A 118 -25.06 -14.10 -22.30
CA GLU A 118 -24.46 -14.01 -23.65
C GLU A 118 -23.06 -13.36 -23.65
N GLY A 119 -22.26 -13.61 -22.60
CA GLY A 119 -20.93 -13.01 -22.46
C GLY A 119 -20.92 -11.52 -22.11
N LYS A 120 -22.08 -10.92 -21.79
CA LYS A 120 -22.22 -9.53 -21.36
C LYS A 120 -22.60 -9.46 -19.88
N LEU A 121 -22.04 -8.48 -19.19
CA LEU A 121 -22.41 -8.15 -17.82
C LEU A 121 -23.61 -7.18 -17.81
N ASN A 122 -24.68 -7.58 -17.13
CA ASN A 122 -25.85 -6.75 -16.84
C ASN A 122 -25.84 -6.37 -15.35
N ALA A 123 -26.02 -5.08 -15.07
CA ALA A 123 -26.09 -4.54 -13.72
C ALA A 123 -27.37 -3.70 -13.47
N SER A 124 -28.43 -3.97 -14.23
CA SER A 124 -29.61 -3.13 -14.35
C SER A 124 -30.84 -3.68 -13.64
N ARG A 125 -30.77 -4.86 -12.99
CA ARG A 125 -31.92 -5.48 -12.30
C ARG A 125 -32.51 -4.58 -11.22
N HIS A 126 -31.66 -3.84 -10.51
CA HIS A 126 -32.05 -2.78 -9.57
C HIS A 126 -30.95 -1.72 -9.49
N PRO A 127 -31.24 -0.52 -8.94
CA PRO A 127 -30.23 0.50 -8.70
C PRO A 127 -29.08 0.00 -7.82
N ILE A 128 -27.95 0.69 -7.89
CA ILE A 128 -26.87 0.48 -6.93
C ILE A 128 -27.28 1.10 -5.60
N PHE A 129 -27.11 0.36 -4.51
CA PHE A 129 -27.43 0.81 -3.16
C PHE A 129 -26.15 1.10 -2.35
N CYS A 130 -26.20 2.17 -1.56
CA CYS A 130 -25.30 2.35 -0.42
C CYS A 130 -25.93 1.62 0.76
N CYS A 131 -25.34 0.51 1.16
CA CYS A 131 -25.83 -0.37 2.21
C CYS A 131 -25.13 -0.05 3.54
N TYR A 132 -25.76 -0.44 4.65
CA TYR A 132 -25.28 -0.19 6.00
C TYR A 132 -25.42 -1.44 6.87
N ALA A 133 -24.40 -1.70 7.69
CA ALA A 133 -24.42 -2.71 8.75
C ALA A 133 -23.69 -2.19 10.01
N GLU A 134 -24.04 -2.70 11.19
CA GLU A 134 -23.36 -2.48 12.47
C GLU A 134 -23.16 -3.77 13.26
#